data_AF-A0A6I6GZF3-F1
#
_entry.id   AF-A0A6I6GZF3-F1
#
_cell.length_a   1.000
_cell.length_b   1.000
_cell.length_c   1.000
_cell.angle_alpha   90.00
_cell.angle_beta   90.00
_cell.angle_gamma   90.00
#
_symmetry.space_group_name_H-M   'P 1'
#
loop_
_entity.id
_entity.type
_entity.pdbx_description
1 polymer ?
#
loop_
_entity_poly.entity_id
_entity_poly.type
_entity_poly.pdbx_seq_one_letter_code
_entity_poly.pdbx_strand_id
1 'polypeptide(L)'
;MTNQLTPSHTVFKYLRRMLHGWLLLAMCLPALMATAQPKLEFQMKKPKQFEERKLGSEKMADKKFTPIRRFFQNTYTHYNYYFNANEKLIKIIDQAIETQKDDYTELLSFFPYSLKTTAANGDIDSILQTVTTGILLHDLRNDWIDNLYLLMGKAYLHRMDFDSAMMSFQFLNTSYAPKEKDGYDQPIGSNSVEGSNALSIATKEKTNLAKKALSRPPSRNESFLWMIRTLTAKGNYLDASSLLSTIKNDPVFPERLRNELNEVTSLYVLRPAAIRQRCRVHRKSSGQCEQPARQSPPLLPRRPIVPAGRHAQRSL
;
A
#
# COMPACT_ATOMS: atom_id res chain seq x y z
N MET A 1 24.19 72.24 59.59
CA MET A 1 22.77 71.94 59.31
C MET A 1 22.68 71.27 57.96
N THR A 2 21.95 70.16 57.92
CA THR A 2 21.92 69.10 56.92
C THR A 2 21.16 69.48 55.65
N ASN A 3 21.79 69.47 54.48
CA ASN A 3 21.09 69.45 53.19
C ASN A 3 21.05 68.02 52.66
N GLN A 4 19.92 67.36 52.94
CA GLN A 4 19.56 66.06 52.40
C GLN A 4 19.15 66.25 50.93
N LEU A 5 19.97 65.79 49.97
CA LEU A 5 19.55 65.66 48.58
C LEU A 5 18.65 64.43 48.45
N THR A 6 17.35 64.64 48.29
CA THR A 6 16.41 63.58 47.92
C THR A 6 16.47 63.36 46.40
N PRO A 7 16.69 62.12 45.91
CA PRO A 7 16.62 61.85 44.48
C PRO A 7 15.17 62.00 43.98
N SER A 8 15.00 62.74 42.88
CA SER A 8 13.70 63.01 42.28
C SER A 8 12.97 61.72 41.88
N HIS A 9 11.65 61.68 42.11
CA HIS A 9 10.77 60.52 41.85
C HIS A 9 10.89 59.94 40.41
N THR A 10 11.36 60.73 39.45
CA THR A 10 11.62 60.32 38.06
C THR A 10 12.78 59.34 37.93
N VAL A 11 13.86 59.54 38.70
CA VAL A 11 15.04 58.65 38.71
C VAL A 11 14.67 57.27 39.27
N PHE A 12 13.86 57.24 40.33
CA PHE A 12 13.42 55.98 40.95
C PHE A 12 12.49 55.16 40.03
N LYS A 13 11.64 55.82 39.23
CA LYS A 13 10.80 55.15 38.21
C LYS A 13 11.63 54.59 37.06
N TYR A 14 12.68 55.30 36.63
CA TYR A 14 13.60 54.82 35.60
C TYR A 14 14.45 53.64 36.09
N LEU A 15 14.96 53.73 37.32
CA LEU A 15 15.72 52.64 37.94
C LEU A 15 14.85 51.41 38.14
N ARG A 16 13.58 51.56 38.57
CA ARG A 16 12.63 50.46 38.67
C ARG A 16 12.31 49.85 37.31
N ARG A 17 12.11 50.65 36.26
CA ARG A 17 11.89 50.16 34.88
C ARG A 17 13.11 49.42 34.32
N MET A 18 14.31 49.93 34.57
CA MET A 18 15.57 49.26 34.21
C MET A 18 15.74 47.94 34.98
N LEU A 19 15.38 47.91 36.26
CA LEU A 19 15.41 46.69 37.07
C LEU A 19 14.40 45.65 36.56
N HIS A 20 13.18 46.06 36.20
CA HIS A 20 12.17 45.15 35.63
C HIS A 20 12.57 44.67 34.23
N GLY A 21 13.23 45.51 33.43
CA GLY A 21 13.81 45.13 32.15
C GLY A 21 14.93 44.09 32.30
N TRP A 22 15.83 44.29 33.28
CA TRP A 22 16.87 43.32 33.62
C TRP A 22 16.30 42.02 34.19
N LEU A 23 15.23 42.08 34.97
CA LEU A 23 14.58 40.91 35.55
C LEU A 23 13.84 40.09 34.48
N LEU A 24 13.20 40.77 33.51
CA LEU A 24 12.60 40.13 32.32
C LEU A 24 13.66 39.53 31.39
N LEU A 25 14.81 40.19 31.23
CA LEU A 25 15.93 39.67 30.45
C LEU A 25 16.55 38.43 31.12
N ALA A 26 16.75 38.46 32.43
CA ALA A 26 17.26 37.34 33.22
C ALA A 26 16.30 36.13 33.21
N MET A 27 14.99 36.37 33.13
CA MET A 27 13.98 35.31 33.07
C MET A 27 13.85 34.68 31.68
N CYS A 28 14.27 35.36 30.60
CA CYS A 28 14.32 34.80 29.24
C CYS A 28 15.62 34.04 28.91
N LEU A 29 16.73 34.33 29.60
CA LEU A 29 18.02 33.66 29.41
C LEU A 29 18.00 32.12 29.57
N PRO A 30 17.25 31.50 30.50
CA PRO A 30 17.21 30.03 30.59
C PRO A 30 16.36 29.36 29.49
N ALA A 31 15.53 30.10 28.74
CA ALA A 31 14.75 29.53 27.63
C ALA A 31 15.60 29.30 26.35
N LEU A 32 16.76 29.97 26.23
CA LEU A 32 17.73 29.69 25.16
C LEU A 32 18.55 28.42 25.41
N MET A 33 18.58 27.93 26.65
CA MET A 33 19.24 26.68 27.02
C MET A 33 18.26 25.50 26.91
N ALA A 34 17.57 25.39 25.79
CA ALA A 34 16.94 24.13 25.41
C ALA A 34 18.08 23.14 25.11
N THR A 35 18.49 22.38 26.13
CA THR A 35 19.42 21.27 25.93
C THR A 35 18.73 20.27 25.02
N ALA A 36 19.22 20.14 23.78
CA ALA A 36 18.83 19.03 22.92
C ALA A 36 19.06 17.73 23.68
N GLN A 37 18.15 16.76 23.56
CA GLN A 37 18.40 15.43 24.11
C GLN A 37 19.75 14.93 23.59
N PRO A 38 20.63 14.39 24.45
CA PRO A 38 21.88 13.82 23.98
C PRO A 38 21.58 12.79 22.90
N LYS A 39 22.29 12.86 21.78
CA LYS A 39 22.15 11.91 20.68
C LYS A 39 22.24 10.50 21.27
N LEU A 40 21.17 9.75 21.16
CA LEU A 40 21.10 8.35 21.58
C LEU A 40 21.96 7.53 20.61
N GLU A 41 23.28 7.59 20.76
CA GLU A 41 24.20 6.69 20.08
C GLU A 41 24.16 5.36 20.82
N PHE A 42 23.26 4.46 20.39
CA PHE A 42 23.47 3.04 20.63
C PHE A 42 24.70 2.60 19.83
N GLN A 43 25.90 2.81 20.36
CA GLN A 43 27.10 2.13 19.88
C GLN A 43 27.09 0.68 20.37
N MET A 44 26.09 -0.08 19.94
CA MET A 44 26.22 -1.53 19.96
C MET A 44 27.24 -1.87 18.88
N LYS A 45 28.52 -1.97 19.27
CA LYS A 45 29.55 -2.55 18.42
C LYS A 45 29.11 -3.97 18.15
N LYS A 46 28.57 -4.20 16.94
CA LYS A 46 28.09 -5.51 16.53
C LYS A 46 29.22 -6.50 16.83
N PRO A 47 28.96 -7.64 17.51
CA PRO A 47 30.03 -8.55 17.84
C PRO A 47 30.79 -8.91 16.56
N LYS A 48 32.13 -8.92 16.57
CA LYS A 48 32.98 -9.17 15.37
C LYS A 48 32.49 -10.36 14.53
N GLN A 49 31.92 -11.37 15.20
CA GLN A 49 31.36 -12.58 14.59
C GLN A 49 30.18 -12.34 13.62
N PHE A 50 29.50 -11.20 13.69
CA PHE A 50 28.38 -10.84 12.83
C PHE A 50 28.68 -9.64 11.90
N GLU A 51 29.88 -9.06 11.98
CA GLU A 51 30.29 -7.96 11.10
C GLU A 51 30.54 -8.47 9.66
N GLU A 52 31.13 -9.66 9.50
CA GLU A 52 31.52 -10.20 8.18
C GLU A 52 30.60 -11.32 7.65
N ARG A 53 29.53 -11.66 8.38
CA ARG A 53 28.63 -12.75 7.98
C ARG A 53 27.75 -12.33 6.80
N LYS A 54 28.22 -12.60 5.58
CA LYS A 54 27.41 -12.53 4.36
C LYS A 54 26.26 -13.55 4.38
N LEU A 55 25.12 -13.17 3.82
CA LEU A 55 23.97 -14.06 3.61
C LEU A 55 24.30 -15.19 2.62
N GLY A 56 23.50 -16.26 2.65
CA GLY A 56 23.64 -17.36 1.69
C GLY A 56 23.50 -16.87 0.26
N SER A 57 22.47 -16.07 -0.01
CA SER A 57 22.21 -15.42 -1.30
C SER A 57 23.38 -14.56 -1.79
N GLU A 58 23.96 -13.73 -0.93
CA GLU A 58 25.11 -12.86 -1.24
C GLU A 58 26.36 -13.68 -1.59
N LYS A 59 26.69 -14.71 -0.79
CA LYS A 59 27.81 -15.61 -1.10
C LYS A 59 27.62 -16.34 -2.42
N MET A 60 26.38 -16.62 -2.79
CA MET A 60 26.04 -17.31 -4.04
C MET A 60 26.09 -16.38 -5.25
N ALA A 61 25.84 -15.08 -5.06
CA ALA A 61 25.92 -14.05 -6.09
C ALA A 61 27.35 -13.88 -6.64
N ASP A 62 28.35 -13.96 -5.76
CA ASP A 62 29.78 -13.88 -6.11
C ASP A 62 30.22 -15.04 -7.05
N LYS A 63 29.47 -16.15 -7.08
CA LYS A 63 29.79 -17.35 -7.88
C LYS A 63 29.07 -17.34 -9.24
N LYS A 64 29.70 -17.96 -10.25
CA LYS A 64 29.12 -18.12 -11.61
C LYS A 64 27.78 -18.89 -11.60
N PHE A 65 26.80 -18.40 -12.35
CA PHE A 65 25.49 -19.04 -12.50
C PHE A 65 25.47 -19.97 -13.72
N THR A 66 26.01 -21.18 -13.56
CA THR A 66 26.03 -22.18 -14.63
C THR A 66 24.67 -22.86 -14.80
N PRO A 67 24.33 -23.40 -15.99
CA PRO A 67 23.05 -24.07 -16.23
C PRO A 67 22.76 -25.24 -15.29
N ILE A 68 23.77 -26.04 -14.96
CA ILE A 68 23.65 -27.16 -14.00
C ILE A 68 23.30 -26.63 -12.61
N ARG A 69 23.99 -25.57 -12.16
CA ARG A 69 23.71 -24.94 -10.87
C ARG A 69 22.31 -24.34 -10.84
N ARG A 70 21.88 -23.67 -11.91
CA ARG A 70 20.51 -23.16 -12.07
C ARG A 70 19.50 -24.29 -11.92
N PHE A 71 19.70 -25.43 -12.58
CA PHE A 71 18.81 -26.58 -12.46
C PHE A 71 18.67 -27.07 -11.01
N PHE A 72 19.79 -27.35 -10.34
CA PHE A 72 19.74 -27.83 -8.95
C PHE A 72 19.17 -26.81 -7.98
N GLN A 73 19.54 -25.53 -8.12
CA GLN A 73 19.00 -24.48 -7.27
C GLN A 73 17.51 -24.25 -7.49
N ASN A 74 17.05 -24.25 -8.75
CA ASN A 74 15.63 -24.13 -9.07
C ASN A 74 14.84 -25.29 -8.45
N THR A 75 15.31 -26.53 -8.60
CA THR A 75 14.68 -27.72 -8.02
C THR A 75 14.60 -27.61 -6.50
N TYR A 76 15.70 -27.25 -5.84
CA TYR A 76 15.72 -27.12 -4.38
C TYR A 76 14.79 -26.00 -3.90
N THR A 77 14.86 -24.82 -4.52
CA THR A 77 14.01 -23.68 -4.14
C THR A 77 12.53 -23.97 -4.36
N HIS A 78 12.20 -24.64 -5.48
CA HIS A 78 10.83 -25.03 -5.77
C HIS A 78 10.26 -25.98 -4.73
N TYR A 79 10.88 -27.15 -4.53
CA TYR A 79 10.27 -28.19 -3.72
C TYR A 79 10.37 -27.93 -2.22
N ASN A 80 11.50 -27.38 -1.76
CA ASN A 80 11.71 -27.20 -0.31
C ASN A 80 11.03 -25.96 0.25
N TYR A 81 10.91 -24.89 -0.55
CA TYR A 81 10.36 -23.62 -0.09
C TYR A 81 9.02 -23.31 -0.74
N TYR A 82 9.00 -23.12 -2.07
CA TYR A 82 7.78 -22.65 -2.73
C TYR A 82 6.61 -23.64 -2.61
N PHE A 83 6.83 -24.90 -2.97
CA PHE A 83 5.80 -25.94 -2.94
C PHE A 83 5.28 -26.15 -1.52
N ASN A 84 6.17 -26.39 -0.56
CA ASN A 84 5.79 -26.58 0.84
C ASN A 84 5.03 -25.39 1.43
N ALA A 85 5.48 -24.16 1.17
CA ALA A 85 4.83 -22.96 1.65
C ALA A 85 3.47 -22.72 0.97
N ASN A 86 3.36 -23.01 -0.33
CA ASN A 86 2.12 -22.87 -1.09
C ASN A 86 1.07 -23.89 -0.64
N GLU A 87 1.46 -25.15 -0.49
CA GLU A 87 0.58 -26.20 0.05
C GLU A 87 0.11 -25.87 1.46
N LYS A 88 0.98 -25.32 2.30
CA LYS A 88 0.59 -24.88 3.65
C LYS A 88 -0.42 -23.73 3.58
N LEU A 89 -0.26 -22.76 2.67
CA LEU A 89 -1.24 -21.69 2.49
C LEU A 89 -2.60 -22.22 2.03
N ILE A 90 -2.61 -23.15 1.06
CA ILE A 90 -3.83 -23.79 0.55
C ILE A 90 -4.56 -24.49 1.71
N LYS A 91 -3.86 -25.28 2.52
CA LYS A 91 -4.46 -25.95 3.69
C LYS A 91 -5.08 -24.98 4.70
N ILE A 92 -4.45 -23.84 4.96
CA ILE A 92 -5.01 -22.80 5.84
C ILE A 92 -6.32 -22.26 5.27
N ILE A 93 -6.39 -22.05 3.96
CA ILE A 93 -7.60 -21.59 3.27
C ILE A 93 -8.67 -22.68 3.32
N ASP A 94 -8.33 -23.93 2.99
CA ASP A 94 -9.28 -25.06 3.02
C ASP A 94 -9.86 -25.25 4.43
N GLN A 95 -9.03 -25.21 5.47
CA GLN A 95 -9.48 -25.23 6.85
C GLN A 95 -10.40 -24.04 7.18
N ALA A 96 -10.08 -22.85 6.68
CA ALA A 96 -10.93 -21.68 6.86
C ALA A 96 -12.29 -21.84 6.15
N ILE A 97 -12.33 -22.51 5.00
CA ILE A 97 -13.57 -22.84 4.28
C ILE A 97 -14.39 -23.87 5.07
N GLU A 98 -13.76 -24.95 5.56
CA GLU A 98 -14.45 -26.00 6.32
C GLU A 98 -15.03 -25.50 7.65
N THR A 99 -14.35 -24.53 8.29
CA THR A 99 -14.79 -23.96 9.57
C THR A 99 -15.77 -22.79 9.41
N GLN A 100 -15.92 -22.26 8.20
CA GLN A 100 -16.80 -21.13 7.92
C GLN A 100 -18.26 -21.54 8.13
N LYS A 101 -18.97 -20.76 8.96
CA LYS A 101 -20.42 -20.85 9.13
C LYS A 101 -21.05 -19.59 8.56
N ASP A 102 -21.80 -19.75 7.48
CA ASP A 102 -22.43 -18.62 6.80
C ASP A 102 -23.77 -18.24 7.41
N ASP A 103 -23.97 -16.94 7.57
CA ASP A 103 -25.25 -16.36 7.98
C ASP A 103 -26.05 -15.96 6.72
N TYR A 104 -27.10 -16.73 6.43
CA TYR A 104 -27.97 -16.51 5.27
C TYR A 104 -28.95 -15.34 5.44
N THR A 105 -28.96 -14.68 6.60
CA THR A 105 -29.72 -13.44 6.79
C THR A 105 -28.99 -12.22 6.21
N GLU A 106 -27.68 -12.33 6.00
CA GLU A 106 -26.85 -11.32 5.39
C GLU A 106 -26.47 -11.67 3.95
N LEU A 107 -25.95 -10.69 3.20
CA LEU A 107 -25.39 -10.96 1.89
C LEU A 107 -24.14 -11.83 2.05
N LEU A 108 -24.12 -12.96 1.36
CA LEU A 108 -23.01 -13.90 1.38
C LEU A 108 -21.69 -13.23 0.97
N SER A 109 -20.60 -13.61 1.65
CA SER A 109 -19.26 -13.16 1.30
C SER A 109 -18.86 -13.68 -0.09
N PHE A 110 -18.07 -12.90 -0.82
CA PHE A 110 -17.61 -13.29 -2.15
C PHE A 110 -16.75 -14.56 -2.12
N PHE A 111 -15.88 -14.67 -1.11
CA PHE A 111 -15.11 -15.89 -0.86
C PHE A 111 -15.80 -16.72 0.23
N PRO A 112 -15.75 -18.06 0.14
CA PRO A 112 -16.34 -18.98 1.12
C PRO A 112 -15.50 -19.09 2.41
N TYR A 113 -14.77 -18.04 2.76
CA TYR A 113 -13.96 -17.95 3.97
C TYR A 113 -13.77 -16.48 4.36
N SER A 114 -13.51 -16.26 5.64
CA SER A 114 -13.17 -14.94 6.15
C SER A 114 -11.65 -14.76 6.34
N LEU A 115 -11.12 -13.58 5.98
CA LEU A 115 -9.70 -13.26 6.25
C LEU A 115 -9.37 -13.21 7.74
N LYS A 116 -10.37 -13.00 8.60
CA LYS A 116 -10.20 -13.06 10.06
C LYS A 116 -9.91 -14.48 10.52
N THR A 117 -10.59 -15.47 9.95
CA THR A 117 -10.36 -16.90 10.23
C THR A 117 -8.94 -17.30 9.81
N THR A 118 -8.51 -16.90 8.61
CA THR A 118 -7.15 -17.21 8.14
C THR A 118 -6.10 -16.50 9.00
N ALA A 119 -6.31 -15.24 9.36
CA ALA A 119 -5.36 -14.46 10.15
C ALA A 119 -5.18 -14.98 11.58
N ALA A 120 -6.20 -15.64 12.14
CA ALA A 120 -6.10 -16.29 13.43
C ALA A 120 -5.23 -17.56 13.41
N ASN A 121 -4.91 -18.09 12.23
CA ASN A 121 -4.08 -19.28 12.10
C ASN A 121 -2.58 -18.92 12.23
N GLY A 122 -1.94 -19.39 13.30
CA GLY A 122 -0.51 -19.18 13.56
C GLY A 122 0.43 -19.83 12.53
N ASP A 123 -0.09 -20.72 11.69
CA ASP A 123 0.69 -21.36 10.63
C ASP A 123 1.16 -20.41 9.52
N ILE A 124 0.54 -19.22 9.40
CA ILE A 124 0.97 -18.20 8.43
C ILE A 124 2.40 -17.73 8.70
N ASP A 125 2.83 -17.62 9.96
CA ASP A 125 4.19 -17.18 10.28
C ASP A 125 5.24 -18.21 9.84
N SER A 126 4.89 -19.51 9.84
CA SER A 126 5.75 -20.55 9.28
C SER A 126 5.93 -20.41 7.77
N ILE A 127 4.88 -20.00 7.06
CA ILE A 127 4.93 -19.74 5.61
C ILE A 127 5.87 -18.57 5.35
N LEU A 128 5.68 -17.46 6.08
CA LEU A 128 6.55 -16.28 5.98
C LEU A 128 8.00 -16.60 6.29
N GLN A 129 8.27 -17.38 7.34
CA GLN A 129 9.61 -17.84 7.68
C GLN A 129 10.21 -18.69 6.56
N THR A 130 9.45 -19.64 6.02
CA THR A 130 9.91 -20.55 4.95
C THR A 130 10.26 -19.76 3.70
N VAL A 131 9.37 -18.88 3.26
CA VAL A 131 9.57 -18.03 2.08
C VAL A 131 10.77 -17.11 2.25
N THR A 132 10.87 -16.43 3.40
CA THR A 132 12.01 -15.58 3.75
C THR A 132 13.32 -16.36 3.77
N THR A 133 13.32 -17.55 4.36
CA THR A 133 14.50 -18.43 4.39
C THR A 133 14.91 -18.84 2.97
N GLY A 134 13.95 -19.17 2.10
CA GLY A 134 14.21 -19.49 0.70
C GLY A 134 14.88 -18.34 -0.04
N ILE A 135 14.40 -17.11 0.15
CA ILE A 135 14.97 -15.90 -0.45
C ILE A 135 16.39 -15.62 0.07
N LEU A 136 16.61 -15.77 1.38
CA LEU A 136 17.91 -15.45 2.02
C LEU A 136 19.00 -16.49 1.77
N LEU A 137 18.63 -17.76 1.56
CA LEU A 137 19.59 -18.85 1.39
C LEU A 137 19.96 -19.12 -0.07
N HIS A 138 19.05 -18.84 -1.02
CA HIS A 138 19.26 -19.15 -2.43
C HIS A 138 19.74 -17.95 -3.24
N ASP A 139 20.31 -18.24 -4.41
CA ASP A 139 20.73 -17.20 -5.36
C ASP A 139 19.49 -16.43 -5.86
N LEU A 140 19.56 -15.10 -5.81
CA LEU A 140 18.44 -14.23 -6.24
C LEU A 140 18.16 -14.29 -7.74
N ARG A 141 19.08 -14.84 -8.54
CA ARG A 141 18.91 -15.09 -9.98
C ARG A 141 18.08 -16.34 -10.29
N ASN A 142 17.59 -17.03 -9.27
CA ASN A 142 16.76 -18.22 -9.40
C ASN A 142 15.35 -17.87 -9.92
N ASP A 143 14.80 -18.76 -10.72
CA ASP A 143 13.50 -18.57 -11.40
C ASP A 143 12.28 -18.61 -10.46
N TRP A 144 12.47 -18.97 -9.19
CA TRP A 144 11.39 -19.09 -8.20
C TRP A 144 11.34 -17.95 -7.18
N ILE A 145 12.30 -17.02 -7.23
CA ILE A 145 12.42 -15.96 -6.21
C ILE A 145 11.25 -14.99 -6.29
N ASP A 146 10.80 -14.66 -7.50
CA ASP A 146 9.64 -13.84 -7.75
C ASP A 146 8.36 -14.50 -7.19
N ASN A 147 8.20 -15.81 -7.41
CA ASN A 147 7.12 -16.62 -6.84
C ASN A 147 7.14 -16.67 -5.31
N LEU A 148 8.33 -16.68 -4.69
CA LEU A 148 8.47 -16.58 -3.24
C LEU A 148 7.98 -15.21 -2.74
N TYR A 149 8.37 -14.10 -3.39
CA TYR A 149 7.85 -12.77 -3.04
C TYR A 149 6.33 -12.66 -3.22
N LEU A 150 5.80 -13.23 -4.31
CA LEU A 150 4.35 -13.29 -4.54
C LEU A 150 3.65 -14.05 -3.40
N LEU A 151 4.17 -15.22 -3.03
CA LEU A 151 3.62 -16.04 -1.94
C LEU A 151 3.72 -15.33 -0.58
N MET A 152 4.80 -14.59 -0.35
CA MET A 152 4.96 -13.73 0.84
C MET A 152 3.84 -12.68 0.93
N GLY A 153 3.55 -11.99 -0.17
CA GLY A 153 2.47 -11.02 -0.24
C GLY A 153 1.08 -11.66 0.00
N LYS A 154 0.84 -12.86 -0.56
CA LYS A 154 -0.40 -13.62 -0.29
C LYS A 154 -0.50 -13.98 1.19
N ALA A 155 0.57 -14.49 1.80
CA ALA A 155 0.60 -14.84 3.23
C ALA A 155 0.29 -13.62 4.11
N TYR A 156 0.90 -12.46 3.84
CA TYR A 156 0.58 -11.22 4.56
C TYR A 156 -0.87 -10.77 4.38
N LEU A 157 -1.44 -10.90 3.18
CA LEU A 157 -2.86 -10.61 2.95
C LEU A 157 -3.76 -11.51 3.82
N HIS A 158 -3.46 -12.81 3.89
CA HIS A 158 -4.19 -13.77 4.72
C HIS A 158 -3.98 -13.56 6.22
N ARG A 159 -2.86 -12.91 6.61
CA ARG A 159 -2.59 -12.41 7.96
C ARG A 159 -3.30 -11.09 8.27
N MET A 160 -4.01 -10.51 7.31
CA MET A 160 -4.59 -9.15 7.36
C MET A 160 -3.55 -8.02 7.55
N ASP A 161 -2.29 -8.29 7.25
CA ASP A 161 -1.21 -7.30 7.24
C ASP A 161 -1.14 -6.67 5.84
N PHE A 162 -2.10 -5.80 5.54
CA PHE A 162 -2.30 -5.28 4.19
C PHE A 162 -1.13 -4.39 3.72
N ASP A 163 -0.45 -3.71 4.64
CA ASP A 163 0.69 -2.85 4.30
C ASP A 163 1.90 -3.69 3.89
N SER A 164 2.23 -4.74 4.65
CA SER A 164 3.30 -5.66 4.30
C SER A 164 3.00 -6.45 3.02
N ALA A 165 1.74 -6.83 2.81
CA ALA A 165 1.29 -7.44 1.55
C ALA A 165 1.52 -6.49 0.36
N MET A 166 1.09 -5.23 0.50
CA MET A 166 1.25 -4.21 -0.54
C MET A 166 2.72 -3.97 -0.87
N MET A 167 3.58 -3.80 0.13
CA MET A 167 5.02 -3.61 -0.06
C MET A 167 5.65 -4.80 -0.81
N SER A 168 5.25 -6.04 -0.48
CA SER A 168 5.75 -7.23 -1.15
C SER A 168 5.38 -7.27 -2.63
N PHE A 169 4.14 -6.91 -2.98
CA PHE A 169 3.71 -6.85 -4.38
C PHE A 169 4.31 -5.66 -5.14
N GLN A 170 4.46 -4.50 -4.49
CA GLN A 170 5.14 -3.34 -5.07
C GLN A 170 6.61 -3.65 -5.36
N PHE A 171 7.31 -4.29 -4.41
CA PHE A 171 8.67 -4.77 -4.61
C PHE A 171 8.75 -5.69 -5.84
N LEU A 172 7.86 -6.69 -5.92
CA LEU A 172 7.82 -7.60 -7.06
C LEU A 172 7.58 -6.87 -8.39
N ASN A 173 6.73 -5.84 -8.41
CA ASN A 173 6.46 -5.05 -9.61
C ASN A 173 7.62 -4.18 -10.05
N THR A 174 8.30 -3.54 -9.10
CA THR A 174 9.42 -2.64 -9.37
C THR A 174 10.69 -3.42 -9.69
N SER A 175 11.03 -4.44 -8.89
CA SER A 175 12.27 -5.20 -9.06
C SER A 175 12.32 -6.03 -10.35
N TYR A 176 11.17 -6.50 -10.83
CA TYR A 176 11.06 -7.29 -12.06
C TYR A 176 10.43 -6.50 -13.22
N ALA A 177 10.38 -5.17 -13.12
CA ALA A 177 10.02 -4.30 -14.23
C ALA A 177 11.01 -4.46 -15.40
N PRO A 178 10.57 -4.27 -16.66
CA PRO A 178 11.47 -4.28 -17.79
C PRO A 178 12.43 -3.10 -17.70
N LYS A 179 13.72 -3.37 -17.89
CA LYS A 179 14.79 -2.39 -17.84
C LYS A 179 15.32 -2.10 -19.23
N GLU A 180 15.75 -0.87 -19.44
CA GLU A 180 16.47 -0.46 -20.65
C GLU A 180 17.85 -1.13 -20.70
N LYS A 181 18.51 -1.05 -21.86
CA LYS A 181 19.86 -1.62 -22.04
C LYS A 181 20.87 -1.03 -21.04
N ASP A 182 20.65 0.24 -20.67
CA ASP A 182 21.50 0.99 -19.74
C ASP A 182 21.16 0.71 -18.26
N GLY A 183 20.21 -0.20 -18.00
CA GLY A 183 19.86 -0.66 -16.65
C GLY A 183 18.85 0.22 -15.90
N TYR A 184 18.46 1.35 -16.47
CA TYR A 184 17.38 2.18 -15.96
C TYR A 184 16.01 1.55 -16.18
N ASP A 185 15.07 1.82 -15.27
CA ASP A 185 13.70 1.34 -15.39
C ASP A 185 13.02 2.05 -16.58
N GLN A 186 12.30 1.28 -17.41
CA GLN A 186 11.58 1.85 -18.53
C GLN A 186 10.48 2.79 -18.03
N PRO A 187 10.45 4.07 -18.45
CA PRO A 187 9.42 4.98 -18.02
C PRO A 187 8.07 4.57 -18.62
N ILE A 188 7.12 4.25 -17.74
CA ILE A 188 5.72 4.02 -18.10
C ILE A 188 5.19 5.32 -18.73
N GLY A 189 4.62 5.27 -19.93
CA GLY A 189 4.19 6.46 -20.67
C GLY A 189 5.12 6.93 -21.79
N SER A 190 6.31 6.32 -21.94
CA SER A 190 7.26 6.71 -22.99
C SER A 190 7.12 5.85 -24.24
N ASN A 191 7.18 6.48 -25.42
CA ASN A 191 7.26 5.79 -26.72
C ASN A 191 8.69 5.26 -27.02
N SER A 192 9.55 5.11 -26.01
CA SER A 192 10.98 4.77 -26.20
C SER A 192 11.20 3.33 -26.66
N VAL A 193 10.17 2.48 -26.57
CA VAL A 193 10.20 1.09 -27.04
C VAL A 193 9.31 0.96 -28.28
N GLU A 194 9.96 0.83 -29.43
CA GLU A 194 9.35 0.61 -30.75
C GLU A 194 8.43 -0.63 -30.72
N GLY A 195 7.11 -0.40 -30.83
CA GLY A 195 6.09 -1.46 -30.79
C GLY A 195 5.45 -1.76 -29.43
N SER A 196 5.75 -0.98 -28.37
CA SER A 196 5.02 -1.06 -27.10
C SER A 196 3.97 0.05 -27.00
N ASN A 197 2.77 -0.28 -26.50
CA ASN A 197 1.75 0.73 -26.22
C ASN A 197 2.22 1.57 -25.03
N ALA A 198 2.32 2.89 -25.20
CA ALA A 198 2.82 3.83 -24.20
C ALA A 198 2.15 3.72 -22.81
N LEU A 199 0.95 3.15 -22.74
CA LEU A 199 0.17 3.01 -21.50
C LEU A 199 0.21 1.61 -20.85
N SER A 200 1.05 0.68 -21.33
CA SER A 200 1.10 -0.69 -20.79
C SER A 200 1.93 -0.76 -19.52
N ILE A 201 1.36 -1.34 -18.46
CA ILE A 201 2.05 -1.63 -17.19
C ILE A 201 2.42 -3.11 -17.07
N ALA A 202 1.70 -3.98 -17.78
CA ALA A 202 1.93 -5.41 -17.81
C ALA A 202 3.19 -5.76 -18.62
N THR A 203 3.87 -6.80 -18.20
CA THR A 203 5.04 -7.34 -18.91
C THR A 203 4.62 -8.41 -19.90
N LYS A 204 5.06 -8.30 -21.16
CA LYS A 204 4.80 -9.31 -22.18
C LYS A 204 5.46 -10.63 -21.82
N GLU A 205 4.67 -11.65 -21.56
CA GLU A 205 5.16 -13.00 -21.27
C GLU A 205 5.58 -13.70 -22.57
N LYS A 206 6.79 -14.29 -22.61
CA LYS A 206 7.29 -15.04 -23.76
C LYS A 206 6.74 -16.47 -23.72
N THR A 207 5.62 -16.72 -24.38
CA THR A 207 4.91 -18.01 -24.37
C THR A 207 5.35 -18.95 -25.50
N ASN A 208 6.63 -19.30 -25.58
CA ASN A 208 7.05 -20.39 -26.48
C ASN A 208 6.56 -21.73 -25.92
N LEU A 209 6.10 -22.66 -26.76
CA LEU A 209 5.59 -23.98 -26.32
C LEU A 209 6.59 -24.73 -25.41
N ALA A 210 7.87 -24.72 -25.78
CA ALA A 210 8.93 -25.31 -24.94
C ALA A 210 9.05 -24.59 -23.58
N LYS A 211 9.01 -23.25 -23.56
CA LYS A 211 9.08 -22.50 -22.29
C LYS A 211 7.85 -22.73 -21.42
N LYS A 212 6.67 -22.87 -22.02
CA LYS A 212 5.42 -23.17 -21.30
C LYS A 212 5.45 -24.55 -20.63
N ALA A 213 6.12 -25.52 -21.24
CA ALA A 213 6.26 -26.87 -20.67
C ALA A 213 7.35 -26.96 -19.59
N LEU A 214 8.44 -26.19 -19.72
CA LEU A 214 9.63 -26.30 -18.87
C LEU A 214 9.72 -25.25 -17.75
N SER A 215 9.00 -24.13 -17.86
CA SER A 215 9.15 -22.98 -16.96
C SER A 215 7.79 -22.36 -16.63
N ARG A 216 7.62 -21.94 -15.37
CA ARG A 216 6.45 -21.17 -14.97
C ARG A 216 6.57 -19.73 -15.49
N PRO A 217 5.44 -19.09 -15.84
CA PRO A 217 5.43 -17.69 -16.20
C PRO A 217 5.80 -16.82 -14.99
N PRO A 218 6.38 -15.63 -15.22
CA PRO A 218 6.75 -14.72 -14.15
C PRO A 218 5.53 -14.26 -13.34
N SER A 219 5.74 -14.06 -12.04
CA SER A 219 4.70 -13.70 -11.07
C SER A 219 4.32 -12.22 -11.06
N ARG A 220 5.09 -11.34 -11.73
CA ARG A 220 4.87 -9.88 -11.76
C ARG A 220 3.44 -9.51 -12.17
N ASN A 221 2.95 -10.02 -13.30
CA ASN A 221 1.62 -9.69 -13.81
C ASN A 221 0.51 -10.15 -12.85
N GLU A 222 0.71 -11.28 -12.17
CA GLU A 222 -0.23 -11.80 -11.16
C GLU A 222 -0.28 -10.89 -9.93
N SER A 223 0.86 -10.31 -9.55
CA SER A 223 0.95 -9.45 -8.37
C SER A 223 0.04 -8.23 -8.44
N PHE A 224 -0.23 -7.69 -9.63
CA PHE A 224 -1.18 -6.58 -9.79
C PHE A 224 -2.61 -6.98 -9.39
N LEU A 225 -3.02 -8.22 -9.70
CA LEU A 225 -4.33 -8.74 -9.29
C LEU A 225 -4.41 -8.87 -7.76
N TRP A 226 -3.33 -9.36 -7.16
CA TRP A 226 -3.22 -9.43 -5.70
C TRP A 226 -3.16 -8.06 -5.03
N MET A 227 -2.54 -7.05 -5.65
CA MET A 227 -2.61 -5.66 -5.18
C MET A 227 -4.05 -5.16 -5.17
N ILE A 228 -4.83 -5.40 -6.22
CA ILE A 228 -6.25 -5.00 -6.25
C ILE A 228 -7.04 -5.72 -5.16
N ARG A 229 -6.80 -7.03 -4.94
CA ARG A 229 -7.40 -7.78 -3.83
C ARG A 229 -7.05 -7.15 -2.49
N THR A 230 -5.79 -6.81 -2.26
CA THR A 230 -5.32 -6.18 -1.01
C THR A 230 -5.90 -4.77 -0.82
N LEU A 231 -5.90 -3.92 -1.85
CA LEU A 231 -6.51 -2.57 -1.78
C LEU A 231 -8.00 -2.66 -1.47
N THR A 232 -8.70 -3.56 -2.15
CA THR A 232 -10.13 -3.84 -1.92
C THR A 232 -10.38 -4.37 -0.51
N ALA A 233 -9.49 -5.24 0.01
CA ALA A 233 -9.57 -5.76 1.36
C ALA A 233 -9.35 -4.68 2.43
N LYS A 234 -8.36 -3.80 2.21
CA LYS A 234 -8.03 -2.63 3.04
C LYS A 234 -9.12 -1.55 3.03
N GLY A 235 -9.97 -1.54 2.00
CA GLY A 235 -11.04 -0.55 1.82
C GLY A 235 -10.62 0.66 0.98
N ASN A 236 -9.45 0.61 0.34
CA ASN A 236 -8.97 1.65 -0.57
C ASN A 236 -9.51 1.41 -1.99
N TYR A 237 -10.78 1.75 -2.20
CA TYR A 237 -11.49 1.46 -3.45
C TYR A 237 -11.07 2.35 -4.62
N LEU A 238 -10.56 3.56 -4.36
CA LEU A 238 -10.13 4.48 -5.42
C LEU A 238 -8.89 3.93 -6.12
N ASP A 239 -7.86 3.59 -5.35
CA ASP A 239 -6.61 3.03 -5.88
C ASP A 239 -6.85 1.67 -6.54
N ALA A 240 -7.73 0.83 -5.96
CA ALA A 240 -8.15 -0.44 -6.55
C ALA A 240 -8.81 -0.23 -7.93
N SER A 241 -9.69 0.78 -8.05
CA SER A 241 -10.38 1.10 -9.30
C SER A 241 -9.43 1.59 -10.39
N SER A 242 -8.49 2.46 -10.00
CA SER A 242 -7.46 2.99 -10.90
C SER A 242 -6.59 1.87 -11.47
N LEU A 243 -6.07 1.00 -10.60
CA LEU A 243 -5.25 -0.13 -11.01
C LEU A 243 -6.06 -1.14 -11.85
N LEU A 244 -7.29 -1.46 -11.44
CA LEU A 244 -8.15 -2.37 -12.20
C LEU A 244 -8.46 -1.86 -13.61
N SER A 245 -8.77 -0.57 -13.74
CA SER A 245 -9.06 0.07 -15.04
C SER A 245 -7.83 0.07 -15.94
N THR A 246 -6.65 0.31 -15.37
CA THR A 246 -5.38 0.26 -16.09
C THR A 246 -5.12 -1.14 -16.65
N ILE A 247 -5.25 -2.18 -15.83
CA ILE A 247 -5.02 -3.58 -16.26
C ILE A 247 -6.06 -4.04 -17.28
N LYS A 248 -7.34 -3.70 -17.09
CA LYS A 248 -8.41 -4.09 -18.03
C LYS A 248 -8.19 -3.56 -19.44
N ASN A 249 -7.64 -2.35 -19.54
CA ASN A 249 -7.36 -1.69 -20.80
C ASN A 249 -5.97 -2.03 -21.34
N ASP A 250 -5.16 -2.81 -20.62
CA ASP A 250 -3.80 -3.16 -21.04
C ASP A 250 -3.82 -4.30 -22.07
N PRO A 251 -3.39 -4.04 -23.32
CA PRO A 251 -3.40 -5.04 -24.39
C PRO A 251 -2.32 -6.13 -24.20
N VAL A 252 -1.32 -5.89 -23.33
CA VAL A 252 -0.21 -6.82 -23.08
C VAL A 252 -0.54 -7.80 -21.94
N PHE A 253 -1.63 -7.57 -21.21
CA PHE A 253 -2.00 -8.41 -20.07
C PHE A 253 -2.22 -9.88 -20.50
N PRO A 254 -1.60 -10.85 -19.81
CA PRO A 254 -1.56 -12.23 -20.28
C PRO A 254 -2.93 -12.90 -20.21
N GLU A 255 -3.27 -13.65 -21.25
CA GLU A 255 -4.56 -14.33 -21.38
C GLU A 255 -4.83 -15.32 -20.24
N ARG A 256 -3.79 -15.98 -19.70
CA ARG A 256 -3.89 -16.92 -18.57
C ARG A 256 -4.52 -16.29 -17.32
N LEU A 257 -4.33 -14.98 -17.12
CA LEU A 257 -4.79 -14.25 -15.94
C LEU A 257 -6.18 -13.61 -16.12
N ARG A 258 -6.83 -13.79 -17.28
CA ARG A 258 -8.17 -13.20 -17.54
C ARG A 258 -9.23 -13.70 -16.56
N ASN A 259 -9.18 -14.98 -16.19
CA ASN A 259 -10.11 -15.55 -15.20
C ASN A 259 -9.93 -14.89 -13.83
N GLU A 260 -8.69 -14.75 -13.38
CA GLU A 260 -8.37 -14.06 -12.11
C GLU A 260 -8.72 -12.56 -12.18
N LEU A 261 -8.51 -11.91 -13.32
CA LEU A 261 -8.92 -10.52 -13.53
C LEU A 261 -10.45 -10.35 -13.42
N ASN A 262 -11.22 -11.29 -13.98
CA ASN A 262 -12.69 -11.30 -13.87
C ASN A 262 -13.15 -11.55 -12.43
N GLU A 263 -12.47 -12.44 -11.72
CA GLU A 263 -12.72 -12.71 -10.30
C GLU A 263 -12.48 -11.45 -9.46
N VAL A 264 -11.32 -10.80 -9.62
CA VAL A 264 -10.96 -9.56 -8.92
C VAL A 264 -11.89 -8.41 -9.29
N THR A 265 -12.30 -8.32 -10.56
CA THR A 265 -13.32 -7.37 -11.01
C THR A 265 -14.63 -7.57 -10.25
N SER A 266 -15.05 -8.83 -10.15
CA SER A 266 -16.30 -9.19 -9.48
C SER A 266 -16.23 -8.88 -7.99
N LEU A 267 -15.11 -9.22 -7.33
CA LEU A 267 -14.81 -8.86 -5.95
C LEU A 267 -14.90 -7.34 -5.72
N TYR A 268 -14.28 -6.55 -6.59
CA TYR A 268 -14.29 -5.07 -6.50
C TYR A 268 -15.70 -4.49 -6.63
N VAL A 269 -16.54 -5.00 -7.52
CA VAL A 269 -17.91 -4.51 -7.72
C VAL A 269 -18.83 -4.90 -6.55
N LEU A 270 -18.72 -6.14 -6.08
CA LEU A 270 -19.63 -6.70 -5.08
C LEU A 270 -19.35 -6.15 -3.67
N ARG A 271 -18.09 -5.91 -3.29
CA ARG A 271 -17.75 -5.50 -1.93
C ARG A 271 -18.34 -4.14 -1.52
N PRO A 272 -18.23 -3.05 -2.30
CA PRO A 272 -18.89 -1.78 -1.99
C PRO A 272 -20.41 -1.89 -2.00
N ALA A 273 -20.99 -2.71 -2.89
CA ALA A 273 -22.43 -2.93 -2.95
C ALA A 273 -22.94 -3.63 -1.67
N ALA A 274 -22.22 -4.64 -1.19
CA ALA A 274 -22.50 -5.32 0.07
C ALA A 274 -22.47 -4.36 1.26
N ILE A 275 -21.45 -3.50 1.35
CA ILE A 275 -21.33 -2.49 2.40
C ILE A 275 -22.51 -1.52 2.37
N ARG A 276 -22.87 -1.00 1.18
CA ARG A 276 -24.02 -0.09 1.03
C ARG A 276 -25.32 -0.74 1.49
N GLN A 277 -25.54 -2.01 1.15
CA GLN A 277 -26.73 -2.74 1.57
C GLN A 277 -26.75 -2.94 3.09
N ARG A 278 -25.64 -3.34 3.71
CA ARG A 278 -25.51 -3.49 5.16
C ARG A 278 -25.78 -2.18 5.90
N CYS A 279 -25.18 -1.07 5.44
CA CYS A 279 -25.43 0.26 6.00
C CYS A 279 -26.92 0.66 5.88
N ARG A 280 -27.58 0.31 4.78
CA ARG A 280 -29.01 0.58 4.56
C ARG A 280 -29.89 -0.19 5.55
N VAL A 281 -29.60 -1.47 5.78
CA VAL A 281 -30.33 -2.31 6.74
C VAL A 281 -30.09 -1.82 8.17
N HIS A 282 -28.84 -1.57 8.55
CA HIS A 282 -28.50 -1.05 9.87
C HIS A 282 -29.17 0.31 10.14
N ARG A 283 -29.22 1.22 9.15
CA ARG A 283 -29.90 2.51 9.31
C ARG A 283 -31.42 2.35 9.53
N LYS A 284 -32.04 1.36 8.89
CA LYS A 284 -33.45 1.04 9.12
C LYS A 284 -33.68 0.44 10.51
N SER A 285 -32.79 -0.40 11.01
CA SER A 285 -32.92 -1.02 12.33
C SER A 285 -32.57 -0.09 13.48
N SER A 286 -31.62 0.84 13.31
CA SER A 286 -31.23 1.81 14.33
C SER A 286 -32.19 3.00 14.48
N GLY A 287 -33.33 3.00 13.78
CA GLY A 287 -34.33 4.07 13.87
C GLY A 287 -33.87 5.44 13.33
N GLN A 288 -32.67 5.54 12.71
CA GLN A 288 -32.16 6.75 12.08
C GLN A 288 -32.80 6.95 10.69
N CYS A 289 -34.12 7.01 10.68
CA CYS A 289 -34.95 7.27 9.52
C CYS A 289 -35.40 8.74 9.52
N GLU A 290 -34.45 9.66 9.38
CA GLU A 290 -34.72 10.89 8.62
C GLU A 290 -33.98 10.77 7.31
N GLN A 291 -34.73 10.57 6.23
CA GLN A 291 -34.26 11.02 4.93
C GLN A 291 -34.18 12.55 5.03
N PRO A 292 -33.04 13.21 4.78
CA PRO A 292 -33.18 14.55 4.26
C PRO A 292 -33.89 14.36 2.92
N ALA A 293 -35.11 14.90 2.83
CA ALA A 293 -35.76 15.11 1.57
C ALA A 293 -34.69 15.56 0.58
N ARG A 294 -34.65 14.97 -0.61
CA ARG A 294 -33.88 15.51 -1.72
C ARG A 294 -34.40 16.94 -1.88
N GLN A 295 -33.71 17.91 -1.28
CA GLN A 295 -33.99 19.32 -1.46
C GLN A 295 -33.60 19.58 -2.89
N SER A 296 -34.56 19.38 -3.79
CA SER A 296 -34.62 20.16 -5.02
C SER A 296 -34.38 21.60 -4.58
N PRO A 297 -33.36 22.30 -5.13
CA PRO A 297 -33.16 23.70 -4.77
C PRO A 297 -34.48 24.44 -5.01
N PRO A 298 -34.89 25.35 -4.11
CA PRO A 298 -36.13 26.08 -4.31
C PRO A 298 -36.05 26.76 -5.67
N LEU A 299 -37.02 26.45 -6.54
CA LEU A 299 -37.21 27.18 -7.79
C LEU A 299 -37.28 28.65 -7.41
N LEU A 300 -36.30 29.43 -7.87
CA LEU A 300 -36.30 30.88 -7.71
C LEU A 300 -37.67 31.39 -8.18
N PRO A 301 -38.35 32.25 -7.40
CA PRO A 301 -39.61 32.81 -7.83
C PRO A 301 -39.39 33.51 -9.17
N ARG A 302 -40.14 33.09 -10.20
CA ARG A 302 -40.11 33.74 -11.51
C ARG A 302 -40.41 35.23 -11.27
N ARG A 303 -39.43 36.09 -11.56
CA ARG A 303 -39.65 37.53 -11.55
C ARG A 303 -40.81 37.83 -12.51
N PRO A 304 -41.82 38.61 -12.09
CA PRO A 304 -42.85 39.04 -13.01
C PRO A 304 -42.19 39.87 -14.11
N ILE A 305 -42.48 39.51 -15.36
CA ILE A 305 -42.08 40.27 -16.54
C ILE A 305 -42.86 41.59 -16.47
N VAL A 306 -42.17 42.68 -16.15
CA VAL A 306 -42.73 44.03 -16.23
C VAL A 306 -42.88 44.39 -17.72
N PRO A 307 -44.08 44.72 -18.21
CA PRO A 307 -44.25 45.16 -19.59
C PRO A 307 -43.60 46.53 -19.76
N ALA A 308 -42.77 46.68 -20.80
CA ALA A 308 -42.10 47.93 -21.15
C ALA A 308 -43.14 48.98 -21.59
N GLY A 309 -43.52 49.86 -20.65
CA GLY A 309 -44.31 51.06 -20.92
C GLY A 309 -43.43 52.19 -21.45
N ARG A 310 -43.79 52.70 -22.64
CA ARG A 310 -43.21 53.89 -23.28
C ARG A 310 -43.54 55.15 -22.46
N HIS A 311 -42.53 55.93 -22.11
CA HIS A 311 -42.62 57.40 -21.95
C HIS A 311 -41.21 57.95 -22.24
N ALA A 312 -40.97 58.57 -23.40
CA ALA A 312 -41.31 59.96 -23.75
C ALA A 312 -40.56 60.98 -22.88
N GLN A 313 -39.65 61.69 -23.54
CA GLN A 313 -38.81 62.79 -23.08
C GLN A 313 -39.57 63.92 -22.38
N ARG A 314 -38.92 64.55 -21.39
CA ARG A 314 -38.95 65.99 -21.02
C ARG A 314 -37.97 66.18 -19.86
N SER A 315 -36.75 66.67 -20.10
CA SER A 315 -36.34 68.09 -20.08
C SER A 315 -36.55 68.77 -18.73
N LEU A 316 -35.48 68.90 -17.94
CA LEU A 316 -34.79 70.17 -17.62
C LEU A 316 -33.45 69.86 -16.94
#